data_AF-A0A968RSZ7-F1
#
_entry.id   AF-A0A968RSZ7-F1
#
_cell.length_a   1.000
_cell.length_b   1.000
_cell.length_c   1.000
_cell.angle_alpha   90.00
_cell.angle_beta   90.00
_cell.angle_gamma   90.00
#
_symmetry.space_group_name_H-M   'P 1'
#
loop_
_entity.id
_entity.type
_entity.pdbx_description
1 polymer ?
#
loop_
_entity_poly.entity_id
_entity_poly.type
_entity_poly.pdbx_seq_one_letter_code
_entity_poly.pdbx_strand_id
1 'polypeptide(L)'
;MFFRYILLIIFGISYFCPILVGQSTKKSVSVSDLQWFQYYNQTKLSEKWILSSDVGYRLRDRFKEKSQFLVRTGMGYNLKKTVRVNAGFALFGFYKDDEINRIE
;
A
#
# COMPACT_ATOMS: atom_id res chain seq x y z
N MET A 1 -41.76 -24.20 -37.50
CA MET A 1 -42.00 -22.76 -37.21
C MET A 1 -41.95 -22.43 -35.71
N PHE A 2 -42.60 -23.22 -34.83
CA PHE A 2 -42.73 -22.95 -33.39
C PHE A 2 -41.38 -22.81 -32.63
N PHE A 3 -40.39 -23.64 -32.95
CA PHE A 3 -39.06 -23.62 -32.32
C PHE A 3 -38.27 -22.31 -32.54
N ARG A 4 -38.50 -21.64 -33.69
CA ARG A 4 -37.84 -20.37 -34.02
C ARG A 4 -38.30 -19.23 -33.11
N TYR A 5 -39.58 -19.22 -32.73
CA TYR A 5 -40.13 -18.18 -31.85
C TYR A 5 -39.73 -18.38 -30.40
N ILE A 6 -39.58 -19.64 -29.95
CA ILE A 6 -39.06 -19.96 -28.61
C ILE A 6 -37.62 -19.46 -28.45
N LEU A 7 -36.76 -19.68 -29.45
CA LEU A 7 -35.38 -19.19 -29.43
C LEU A 7 -35.31 -17.66 -29.39
N LEU A 8 -36.18 -16.96 -30.13
CA LEU A 8 -36.23 -15.50 -30.13
C LEU A 8 -36.71 -14.92 -28.78
N ILE A 9 -37.63 -15.60 -28.09
CA ILE A 9 -38.10 -15.20 -26.75
C ILE A 9 -37.00 -15.40 -25.71
N ILE A 10 -36.27 -16.52 -25.76
CA ILE A 10 -35.14 -16.79 -24.84
C ILE A 10 -34.03 -15.75 -25.03
N PHE A 11 -33.70 -15.43 -26.29
CA PHE A 11 -32.73 -14.36 -26.59
C PHE A 11 -33.23 -13.00 -26.09
N GLY A 12 -34.49 -12.64 -26.31
CA GLY A 12 -35.07 -11.39 -25.83
C GLY A 12 -35.03 -11.23 -24.31
N ILE A 13 -35.32 -12.30 -23.56
CA ILE A 13 -35.29 -12.30 -22.09
C ILE A 13 -33.84 -12.19 -21.57
N SER A 14 -32.87 -12.83 -22.23
CA SER A 14 -31.47 -12.75 -21.82
C SER A 14 -30.87 -11.34 -22.00
N TYR A 15 -31.34 -10.59 -23.01
CA TYR A 15 -30.89 -9.21 -23.24
C TYR A 15 -31.56 -8.18 -22.32
N PHE A 16 -32.74 -8.48 -21.76
CA PHE A 16 -33.45 -7.55 -20.87
C PHE A 16 -33.04 -7.66 -19.39
N CYS A 17 -32.55 -8.83 -18.95
CA CYS A 17 -32.13 -9.09 -17.57
C CYS A 17 -30.94 -8.24 -17.05
N PRO A 18 -29.89 -7.91 -17.83
CA PRO A 18 -28.74 -7.17 -17.29
C PRO A 18 -29.03 -5.68 -16.97
N ILE A 19 -30.17 -5.13 -17.38
CA ILE A 19 -30.54 -3.72 -17.12
C ILE A 19 -31.01 -3.53 -15.67
N LEU A 20 -31.62 -4.55 -15.05
CA LEU A 20 -32.13 -4.50 -13.68
C LEU A 20 -31.06 -4.81 -12.61
N VAL A 21 -29.96 -5.45 -13.01
CA VAL A 21 -28.82 -5.78 -12.12
C VAL A 21 -27.64 -4.84 -12.36
N GLY A 22 -27.90 -3.63 -12.86
CA GLY A 22 -26.93 -2.55 -12.85
C GLY A 22 -26.52 -2.26 -11.41
N GLN A 23 -25.45 -2.90 -10.95
CA GLN A 23 -24.93 -2.77 -9.60
C GLN A 23 -24.55 -1.31 -9.38
N SER A 24 -25.46 -0.58 -8.72
CA SER A 24 -25.13 0.69 -8.11
C SER A 24 -24.27 0.38 -6.90
N THR A 25 -23.00 0.09 -7.13
CA THR A 25 -22.00 -0.03 -6.07
C THR A 25 -21.92 1.34 -5.42
N LYS A 26 -22.67 1.54 -4.34
CA LYS A 26 -22.54 2.74 -3.50
C LYS A 26 -21.07 2.85 -3.16
N LYS A 27 -20.42 3.92 -3.65
CA LYS A 27 -19.01 4.19 -3.39
C LYS A 27 -18.87 4.34 -1.87
N SER A 28 -18.38 3.29 -1.21
CA SER A 28 -18.02 3.35 0.19
C SER A 28 -16.76 4.21 0.29
N VAL A 29 -16.92 5.46 0.69
CA VAL A 29 -15.81 6.37 0.96
C VAL A 29 -15.49 6.24 2.44
N SER A 30 -14.47 5.46 2.75
CA SER A 30 -13.87 5.46 4.09
C SER A 30 -12.91 6.65 4.18
N VAL A 31 -13.24 7.60 5.05
CA VAL A 31 -12.33 8.70 5.39
C VAL A 31 -11.55 8.25 6.62
N SER A 32 -10.25 8.02 6.44
CA SER A 32 -9.34 7.66 7.54
C SER A 32 -8.27 8.74 7.69
N ASP A 33 -8.10 9.23 8.91
CA ASP A 33 -7.06 10.19 9.24
C ASP A 33 -5.74 9.44 9.42
N LEU A 34 -4.71 9.76 8.63
CA LEU A 34 -3.37 9.18 8.75
C LEU A 34 -2.36 10.25 9.13
N GLN A 35 -1.55 9.97 10.15
CA GLN A 35 -0.46 10.83 10.59
C GLN A 35 0.87 10.09 10.53
N TRP A 36 1.91 10.77 10.08
CA TRP A 36 3.22 10.19 9.80
C TRP A 36 4.28 10.97 10.57
N PHE A 37 5.04 10.24 11.37
CA PHE A 37 6.25 10.73 11.98
C PHE A 37 7.42 10.00 11.37
N GLN A 38 8.43 10.73 10.92
CA GLN A 38 9.57 10.11 10.29
C GLN A 38 10.81 10.93 10.64
N TYR A 39 11.81 10.24 11.17
CA TYR A 39 13.13 10.78 11.43
C TYR A 39 14.11 10.16 10.46
N TYR A 40 14.92 11.02 9.82
CA TYR A 40 15.97 10.62 8.91
C TYR A 40 17.31 11.06 9.46
N ASN A 41 18.27 10.15 9.44
CA ASN A 41 19.64 10.41 9.82
C ASN A 41 20.57 10.01 8.67
N GLN A 42 21.53 10.89 8.38
CA GLN A 42 22.59 10.58 7.45
C GLN A 42 23.91 11.09 8.03
N THR A 43 24.84 10.19 8.29
CA THR A 43 26.15 10.49 8.82
C THR A 43 27.21 10.19 7.78
N LYS A 44 27.98 11.21 7.40
CA LYS A 44 29.17 11.01 6.57
C LYS A 44 30.30 10.49 7.45
N LEU A 45 30.58 9.19 7.35
CA LEU A 45 31.67 8.55 8.11
C LEU A 45 33.04 8.88 7.50
N SER A 46 33.10 9.02 6.17
CA SER A 46 34.31 9.46 5.45
C SER A 46 33.94 10.08 4.10
N GLU A 47 34.93 10.48 3.30
CA GLU A 47 34.66 10.96 1.92
C GLU A 47 33.94 9.93 1.05
N LYS A 48 34.20 8.65 1.29
CA LYS A 48 33.65 7.55 0.50
C LYS A 48 32.46 6.88 1.16
N TRP A 49 32.39 6.84 2.50
CA TRP A 49 31.35 6.12 3.24
C TRP A 49 30.33 7.05 3.88
N ILE A 50 29.07 6.72 3.67
CA ILE A 50 27.93 7.41 4.26
C ILE A 50 27.03 6.36 4.91
N LEU A 51 26.69 6.57 6.16
CA LEU A 51 25.69 5.79 6.86
C LEU A 51 24.37 6.55 6.80
N SER A 52 23.29 5.84 6.54
CA SER A 52 21.92 6.37 6.52
C SER A 52 21.04 5.49 7.37
N SER A 53 20.21 6.09 8.20
CA SER A 53 19.18 5.37 8.95
C SER A 53 17.92 6.22 9.01
N ASP A 54 16.78 5.57 9.02
CA ASP A 54 15.51 6.25 9.17
C ASP A 54 14.50 5.42 9.93
N VAL A 55 13.71 6.10 10.76
CA VAL A 55 12.66 5.52 11.58
C VAL A 55 11.37 6.26 11.32
N GLY A 56 10.36 5.50 10.93
CA GLY A 56 9.04 5.95 10.57
C GLY A 56 7.98 5.32 11.46
N TYR A 57 7.00 6.11 11.82
CA TYR A 57 5.83 5.69 12.57
C TYR A 57 4.58 6.29 11.95
N ARG A 58 3.59 5.44 11.67
CA ARG A 58 2.30 5.86 11.13
C ARG A 58 1.20 5.56 12.12
N LEU A 59 0.42 6.59 12.40
CA LEU A 59 -0.75 6.52 13.26
C LEU A 59 -2.01 6.76 12.43
N ARG A 60 -3.12 6.22 12.90
CA ARG A 60 -4.46 6.43 12.37
C ARG A 60 -5.36 7.04 13.44
N ASP A 61 -6.48 7.61 13.02
CA ASP A 61 -7.57 8.04 13.88
C ASP A 61 -7.14 9.10 14.91
N ARG A 62 -6.45 10.14 14.40
CA ARG A 62 -5.95 11.30 15.18
C ARG A 62 -4.97 10.88 16.27
N PHE A 63 -3.92 10.17 15.88
CA PHE A 63 -2.83 9.69 16.75
C PHE A 63 -3.21 8.60 17.77
N LYS A 64 -4.41 8.01 17.66
CA LYS A 64 -4.88 7.00 18.62
C LYS A 64 -4.39 5.61 18.31
N GLU A 65 -4.42 5.22 17.05
CA GLU A 65 -4.12 3.85 16.65
C GLU A 65 -2.77 3.76 15.95
N LYS A 66 -1.94 2.85 16.44
CA LYS A 66 -0.66 2.51 15.81
C LYS A 66 -0.98 1.71 14.55
N SER A 67 -0.52 2.17 13.39
CA SER A 67 -0.80 1.50 12.12
C SER A 67 0.43 0.79 11.60
N GLN A 68 1.55 1.50 11.46
CA GLN A 68 2.76 0.94 10.85
C GLN A 68 4.01 1.52 11.47
N PHE A 69 5.06 0.71 11.51
CA PHE A 69 6.40 1.19 11.79
C PHE A 69 7.35 0.79 10.67
N LEU A 70 8.38 1.60 10.49
CA LEU A 70 9.44 1.40 9.51
C LEU A 70 10.76 1.74 10.19
N VAL A 71 11.72 0.84 10.11
CA VAL A 71 13.09 1.11 10.52
C VAL A 71 14.00 0.66 9.39
N ARG A 72 14.78 1.58 8.85
CA ARG A 72 15.73 1.30 7.79
C ARG A 72 17.11 1.75 8.20
N THR A 73 18.09 0.99 7.76
CA THR A 73 19.49 1.35 7.88
C THR A 73 20.24 0.90 6.65
N GLY A 74 21.16 1.71 6.17
CA GLY A 74 21.90 1.44 4.95
C GLY A 74 23.23 2.18 4.94
N MET A 75 24.19 1.58 4.27
CA MET A 75 25.51 2.13 4.06
C MET A 75 25.75 2.38 2.58
N GLY A 76 26.16 3.59 2.27
CA GLY A 76 26.50 4.08 0.94
C GLY A 76 28.01 4.19 0.74
N TYR A 77 28.48 3.74 -0.42
CA TYR A 77 29.85 3.94 -0.90
C TYR A 77 29.85 4.82 -2.16
N ASN A 78 30.58 5.92 -2.11
CA ASN A 78 30.78 6.80 -3.26
C ASN A 78 31.88 6.24 -4.17
N LEU A 79 31.49 5.71 -5.33
CA LEU A 79 32.41 5.28 -6.38
C LEU A 79 33.07 6.48 -7.08
N LYS A 80 32.29 7.53 -7.30
CA LYS A 80 32.71 8.84 -7.85
C LYS A 80 31.93 9.94 -7.15
N LYS A 81 32.30 11.21 -7.34
CA LYS A 81 31.56 12.36 -6.77
C LYS A 81 30.07 12.38 -7.15
N THR A 82 29.71 11.76 -8.26
CA THR A 82 28.34 11.68 -8.81
C THR A 82 27.70 10.31 -8.71
N VAL A 83 28.42 9.26 -8.31
CA VAL A 83 27.90 7.88 -8.29
C VAL A 83 28.09 7.27 -6.91
N ARG A 84 26.98 6.88 -6.29
CA ARG A 84 26.94 6.19 -5.00
C ARG A 84 26.18 4.87 -5.13
N VAL A 85 26.74 3.82 -4.58
CA VAL A 85 26.06 2.53 -4.38
C VAL A 85 25.67 2.43 -2.92
N ASN A 86 24.45 2.00 -2.62
CA ASN A 86 23.96 1.84 -1.25
C ASN A 86 23.47 0.41 -1.06
N ALA A 87 23.74 -0.15 0.12
CA ALA A 87 23.23 -1.44 0.55
C ALA A 87 22.68 -1.29 1.96
N GLY A 88 21.59 -1.98 2.28
CA GLY A 88 20.94 -1.82 3.58
C GLY A 88 19.80 -2.79 3.82
N PHE A 89 19.17 -2.63 4.98
CA PHE A 89 18.07 -3.43 5.45
C PHE A 89 16.88 -2.54 5.81
N ALA A 90 15.69 -3.05 5.55
CA ALA A 90 14.44 -2.42 5.92
C ALA A 90 13.60 -3.40 6.74
N LEU A 91 13.20 -2.94 7.92
CA LEU A 91 12.25 -3.62 8.79
C LEU A 91 10.97 -2.81 8.76
N PHE A 92 9.88 -3.43 8.34
CA PHE A 92 8.56 -2.82 8.36
C PHE A 92 7.59 -3.77 9.04
N GLY A 93 6.64 -3.21 9.77
CA GLY A 93 5.60 -3.99 10.43
C GLY A 93 4.29 -3.23 10.48
N PHE A 94 3.21 -3.99 10.47
CA PHE A 94 1.85 -3.49 10.53
C PHE A 94 1.24 -3.91 11.86
N TYR A 95 0.55 -2.99 12.51
CA TYR A 95 -0.26 -3.26 13.69
C TYR A 95 -1.70 -3.44 13.21
N LYS A 96 -2.34 -4.54 13.61
CA LYS A 96 -3.77 -4.78 13.40
C LYS A 96 -4.31 -5.26 14.73
N ASP A 97 -5.20 -4.48 15.34
CA ASP A 97 -5.82 -4.75 16.66
C ASP A 97 -4.81 -4.95 17.80
N ASP A 98 -3.81 -4.06 17.92
CA ASP A 98 -2.75 -4.09 18.96
C ASP A 98 -1.86 -5.35 18.99
N GLU A 99 -2.04 -6.30 18.07
CA GLU A 99 -1.13 -7.43 17.85
C GLU A 99 -0.21 -7.23 16.63
N ILE A 100 1.06 -7.59 16.77
CA ILE A 100 2.06 -7.54 15.70
C ILE A 100 1.90 -8.79 14.84
N ASN A 101 1.26 -8.66 13.69
CA ASN A 101 1.20 -9.75 12.72
C ASN A 101 2.44 -9.71 11.82
N ARG A 102 3.31 -10.74 11.92
CA ARG A 102 4.35 -11.01 10.92
C ARG A 102 3.67 -11.59 9.69
N ILE A 103 4.02 -11.05 8.53
CA ILE A 103 3.63 -11.62 7.24
C ILE A 103 4.53 -12.85 7.06
N GLU A 104 3.96 -14.04 7.28
CA GLU A 104 4.54 -15.31 6.80
C GLU A 104 4.35 -15.45 5.30
#